data_AF-A0A6I2UCR6-F1
#
_entry.id   AF-A0A6I2UCR6-F1
#
_cell.length_a   1.000
_cell.length_b   1.000
_cell.length_c   1.000
_cell.angle_alpha   90.00
_cell.angle_beta   90.00
_cell.angle_gamma   90.00
#
_symmetry.space_group_name_H-M   'P 1'
#
loop_
_entity.id
_entity.type
_entity.pdbx_description
1 polymer ?
#
loop_
_entity_poly.entity_id
_entity_poly.type
_entity_poly.pdbx_seq_one_letter_code
_entity_poly.pdbx_strand_id
1 'polypeptide(L)'
;MPQIFRIAGYLIYFWSNESEPLEPVHVHITNGVPTANTTKVWITRSGKCLLANNASKIPDRVLRDLMAVIEARSGEVVKKWYEFHKEISYYC
;
A
#
# COMPACT_ATOMS: atom_id res chain seq x y z
N MET A 1 10.14 -2.72 8.08
CA MET A 1 8.76 -2.57 7.57
C MET A 1 8.05 -1.43 8.29
N PRO A 2 8.02 -0.21 7.72
CA PRO A 2 7.28 0.91 8.28
C PRO A 2 5.77 0.63 8.25
N GLN A 3 5.12 0.64 9.42
CA GLN A 3 3.67 0.60 9.50
C GLN A 3 3.12 2.00 9.23
N ILE A 4 2.14 2.11 8.33
CA ILE A 4 1.51 3.40 8.03
C ILE A 4 0.35 3.61 9.00
N PHE A 5 -0.63 2.71 8.98
CA PHE A 5 -1.80 2.73 9.87
C PHE A 5 -2.55 1.39 9.86
N ARG A 6 -3.56 1.25 10.73
CA ARG A 6 -4.48 0.10 10.79
C ARG A 6 -5.93 0.55 10.62
N ILE A 7 -6.74 -0.27 9.95
CA ILE A 7 -8.18 -0.03 9.75
C ILE A 7 -8.92 -1.37 9.78
N ALA A 8 -9.95 -1.49 10.62
CA ALA A 8 -10.83 -2.67 10.67
C ALA A 8 -10.07 -4.02 10.77
N GLY A 9 -8.97 -4.07 11.53
CA GLY A 9 -8.13 -5.26 11.68
C GLY A 9 -7.05 -5.43 10.60
N TYR A 10 -7.13 -4.70 9.49
CA TYR A 10 -6.12 -4.71 8.44
C TYR A 10 -4.97 -3.74 8.75
N LEU A 11 -3.75 -4.19 8.49
CA LEU A 11 -2.54 -3.39 8.58
C LEU A 11 -2.12 -2.95 7.18
N ILE A 12 -1.84 -1.65 7.04
CA ILE A 12 -1.36 -1.01 5.83
C ILE A 12 0.09 -0.58 6.07
N TYR A 13 1.00 -1.01 5.18
CA TYR A 13 2.44 -0.87 5.40
C TYR A 13 3.25 -0.85 4.10
N PHE A 14 4.53 -0.46 4.20
CA PHE A 14 5.51 -0.62 3.12
C PHE A 14 6.36 -1.86 3.35
N TRP A 15 6.58 -2.65 2.30
CA TRP A 15 7.53 -3.73 2.37
C TRP A 15 8.94 -3.15 2.39
N SER A 16 9.78 -3.57 3.34
CA SER A 16 11.13 -2.98 3.48
C SER A 16 12.17 -3.60 2.54
N ASN A 17 11.85 -4.74 1.92
CA ASN A 17 12.73 -5.40 0.96
C ASN A 17 12.17 -5.21 -0.45
N GLU A 18 12.16 -3.97 -0.90
CA GLU A 18 11.74 -3.59 -2.25
C GLU A 18 12.72 -4.09 -3.30
N SER A 19 12.26 -4.19 -4.55
CA SER A 19 13.12 -4.59 -5.66
C SER A 19 14.10 -3.47 -6.05
N GLU A 20 15.19 -3.82 -6.74
CA GLU A 20 16.07 -2.88 -7.45
C GLU A 20 15.90 -3.09 -8.97
N PRO A 21 15.40 -2.11 -9.74
CA PRO A 21 15.07 -0.73 -9.35
C PRO A 21 13.85 -0.63 -8.42
N LEU A 22 13.81 0.45 -7.62
CA LEU A 22 12.73 0.73 -6.67
C LEU A 22 11.37 0.78 -7.39
N GLU A 23 10.39 0.06 -6.87
CA GLU A 23 9.04 0.10 -7.40
C GLU A 23 8.36 1.46 -7.15
N PRO A 24 7.35 1.83 -7.96
CA PRO A 24 6.49 2.96 -7.67
C PRO A 24 5.82 2.92 -6.29
N VAL A 25 5.35 4.07 -5.79
CA VAL A 25 4.71 4.15 -4.48
C VAL A 25 3.53 3.19 -4.37
N HIS A 26 3.57 2.31 -3.36
CA HIS A 26 2.50 1.35 -3.12
C HIS A 26 2.40 0.99 -1.63
N VAL A 27 1.35 0.25 -1.30
CA VAL A 27 1.14 -0.30 0.03
C VAL A 27 0.80 -1.78 -0.06
N HIS A 28 1.16 -2.48 1.01
CA HIS A 28 0.71 -3.84 1.27
C HIS A 28 -0.38 -3.86 2.33
N ILE A 29 -1.31 -4.79 2.19
CA ILE A 29 -2.46 -4.97 3.08
C ILE A 29 -2.46 -6.41 3.60
N THR A 30 -2.48 -6.57 4.93
CA THR A 30 -2.65 -7.88 5.57
C THR A 30 -3.64 -7.81 6.72
N ASN A 31 -4.35 -8.91 7.00
CA ASN A 31 -5.11 -9.10 8.23
C ASN A 31 -4.29 -10.01 9.15
N GLY A 32 -3.48 -9.43 10.04
CA GLY A 32 -2.60 -10.16 10.95
C GLY A 32 -1.12 -9.97 10.64
N VAL A 33 -0.40 -11.07 10.45
CA VAL A 33 1.07 -11.07 10.30
C VAL A 33 1.45 -10.68 8.86
N PRO A 34 2.33 -9.68 8.66
CA PRO A 34 2.88 -9.35 7.36
C PRO A 34 3.64 -10.52 6.74
N THR A 35 3.39 -10.81 5.47
CA THR A 35 4.13 -11.80 4.69
C THR A 35 4.56 -11.19 3.35
N ALA A 36 5.54 -11.82 2.70
CA ALA A 36 6.10 -11.31 1.45
C ALA A 36 5.09 -11.27 0.30
N ASN A 37 4.11 -12.18 0.28
CA ASN A 37 3.10 -12.27 -0.76
C ASN A 37 1.72 -11.81 -0.26
N THR A 38 1.62 -10.52 0.08
CA THR A 38 0.38 -9.88 0.54
C THR A 38 -0.27 -9.05 -0.55
N THR A 39 -1.55 -8.72 -0.34
CA THR A 39 -2.33 -7.85 -1.22
C THR A 39 -1.58 -6.53 -1.42
N LYS A 40 -1.33 -6.18 -2.69
CA LYS A 40 -0.56 -5.00 -3.09
C LYS A 40 -1.44 -4.00 -3.84
N VAL A 41 -1.34 -2.73 -3.46
CA VAL A 41 -2.10 -1.63 -4.05
C VAL A 41 -1.15 -0.49 -4.38
N TRP A 42 -1.12 -0.09 -5.66
CA TRP A 42 -0.37 1.07 -6.14
C TRP A 42 -1.07 2.38 -5.75
N ILE A 43 -0.27 3.41 -5.46
CA ILE A 43 -0.73 4.80 -5.38
C ILE A 43 -0.37 5.49 -6.70
N THR A 44 -1.38 6.04 -7.37
CA THR A 44 -1.20 6.78 -8.63
C THR A 44 -0.85 8.24 -8.36
N ARG A 45 -0.35 8.94 -9.38
CA ARG A 45 -0.02 10.38 -9.25
C ARG A 45 -1.21 11.26 -8.85
N SER A 46 -2.42 10.83 -9.17
CA SER A 46 -3.67 11.52 -8.81
C SER A 46 -4.12 11.28 -7.35
N GLY A 47 -3.38 10.48 -6.58
CA GLY A 47 -3.76 10.08 -5.22
C GLY A 47 -4.81 8.94 -5.18
N LYS A 48 -5.10 8.33 -6.34
CA LYS A 48 -5.99 7.16 -6.47
C LYS A 48 -5.26 5.84 -6.31
N CYS A 49 -6.00 4.79 -6.00
CA CYS A 49 -5.46 3.45 -5.79
C CYS A 49 -5.69 2.56 -7.02
N LEU A 50 -4.70 1.72 -7.35
CA LEU A 50 -4.84 0.66 -8.36
C LEU A 50 -4.44 -0.67 -7.74
N LEU A 51 -5.34 -1.65 -7.77
CA LEU A 51 -5.07 -2.98 -7.23
C LEU A 51 -4.04 -3.70 -8.10
N ALA A 52 -2.89 -4.06 -7.53
CA ALA A 52 -1.87 -4.85 -8.23
C ALA A 52 -2.18 -6.34 -8.15
N ASN A 53 -2.52 -6.82 -6.94
CA ASN A 53 -2.97 -8.18 -6.70
C ASN A 53 -3.75 -8.26 -5.38
N ASN A 54 -4.56 -9.30 -5.21
CA ASN A 54 -5.25 -9.63 -3.96
C ASN A 54 -4.79 -10.99 -3.42
N ALA A 55 -3.48 -11.15 -3.19
CA ALA A 55 -2.90 -12.41 -2.73
C ALA A 55 -3.41 -12.84 -1.34
N SER A 56 -3.79 -11.89 -0.49
CA SER A 56 -4.36 -12.17 0.85
C SER A 56 -5.84 -12.57 0.81
N LYS A 57 -6.46 -12.64 -0.38
CA LYS A 57 -7.86 -13.02 -0.58
C LYS A 57 -8.83 -12.17 0.25
N ILE A 58 -8.57 -10.87 0.31
CA ILE A 58 -9.45 -9.92 0.98
C ILE A 58 -10.78 -9.86 0.21
N PRO A 59 -11.95 -10.01 0.87
CA PRO A 59 -13.23 -9.94 0.16
C PRO A 59 -13.39 -8.61 -0.59
N ASP A 60 -13.88 -8.64 -1.84
CA ASP A 60 -13.89 -7.50 -2.75
C ASP A 60 -14.58 -6.24 -2.19
N ARG A 61 -15.64 -6.43 -1.40
CA ARG A 61 -16.31 -5.30 -0.73
C ARG A 61 -15.37 -4.64 0.28
N VAL A 62 -14.72 -5.44 1.13
CA VAL A 62 -13.78 -4.95 2.13
C VAL A 62 -12.56 -4.30 1.46
N LEU A 63 -12.04 -4.91 0.40
CA LEU A 63 -10.91 -4.37 -0.34
C LEU A 63 -11.21 -2.99 -0.93
N ARG A 64 -12.42 -2.80 -1.51
CA ARG A 64 -12.87 -1.49 -1.99
C ARG A 64 -12.95 -0.46 -0.87
N ASP A 65 -13.49 -0.83 0.27
CA ASP A 65 -13.59 0.07 1.43
C ASP A 65 -12.19 0.46 1.95
N LEU A 66 -11.26 -0.51 2.01
CA LEU A 66 -9.86 -0.26 2.39
C LEU A 66 -9.17 0.67 1.39
N MET A 67 -9.32 0.42 0.09
CA MET A 67 -8.75 1.29 -0.95
C MET A 67 -9.31 2.71 -0.86
N ALA A 68 -10.61 2.88 -0.59
CA ALA A 68 -11.21 4.20 -0.42
C ALA A 68 -10.56 4.99 0.74
N VAL A 69 -10.26 4.33 1.87
CA VAL A 69 -9.55 5.00 2.97
C VAL A 69 -8.08 5.25 2.65
N ILE A 70 -7.41 4.35 1.93
CA ILE A 70 -6.03 4.56 1.47
C ILE A 70 -5.97 5.78 0.53
N GLU A 71 -6.92 5.92 -0.40
CA GLU A 71 -7.03 7.09 -1.28
C GLU A 71 -7.21 8.39 -0.49
N ALA A 72 -8.12 8.40 0.49
CA ALA A 72 -8.36 9.54 1.36
C ALA A 72 -7.11 9.94 2.18
N ARG A 73 -6.18 9.01 2.39
CA ARG A 73 -4.92 9.20 3.13
C ARG A 73 -3.69 9.13 2.23
N SER A 74 -3.85 9.19 0.92
CA SER A 74 -2.76 9.03 -0.06
C SER A 74 -1.60 10.01 0.17
N GLY A 75 -1.88 11.26 0.58
CA GLY A 75 -0.85 12.23 0.93
C GLY A 75 0.04 11.81 2.10
N GLU A 76 -0.52 11.16 3.13
CA GLU A 76 0.25 10.60 4.24
C GLU A 76 1.12 9.42 3.79
N VAL A 77 0.55 8.56 2.94
CA VAL A 77 1.26 7.40 2.37
C VAL A 77 2.45 7.86 1.55
N VAL A 78 2.25 8.76 0.59
CA VAL A 78 3.32 9.28 -0.28
C VAL A 78 4.41 9.97 0.54
N LYS A 79 4.04 10.77 1.56
CA LYS A 79 5.00 11.41 2.46
C LYS A 79 5.86 10.39 3.20
N LYS A 80 5.24 9.37 3.82
CA LYS A 80 5.99 8.32 4.53
C LYS A 80 6.86 7.49 3.60
N TRP A 81 6.40 7.25 2.36
CA TRP A 81 7.21 6.57 1.34
C TRP A 81 8.48 7.35 1.05
N TYR A 82 8.36 8.65 0.77
CA TYR A 82 9.51 9.52 0.52
C TYR A 82 10.44 9.61 1.72
N GLU A 83 9.89 9.69 2.94
CA GLU A 83 10.69 9.74 4.16
C GLU A 83 11.56 8.48 4.31
N PHE A 84 11.05 7.31 3.91
CA PHE A 84 11.73 6.03 4.04
C PHE A 84 12.66 5.72 2.85
N HIS A 85 12.18 5.82 1.61
CA HIS A 85 12.93 5.43 0.41
C HIS A 85 13.72 6.58 -0.23
N LYS A 86 13.44 7.85 0.12
CA LYS A 86 14.04 9.07 -0.47
C LYS A 86 13.82 9.24 -1.98
N GLU A 87 13.02 8.38 -2.59
CA GLU A 87 12.66 8.39 -4.01
C GLU A 87 11.15 8.13 -4.15
N ILE A 88 10.54 8.77 -5.15
CA ILE A 88 9.13 8.56 -5.52
C ILE A 88 9.04 8.42 -7.04
N SER A 89 8.39 7.35 -7.47
CA SER A 89 7.85 7.20 -8.82
C SER A 89 6.40 6.70 -8.73
N TYR A 90 5.65 6.84 -9.82
CA TYR A 90 4.24 6.45 -9.89
C TYR A 90 4.05 5.46 -11.03
N TYR A 91 3.21 4.43 -10.81
CA TYR A 91 2.92 3.41 -11.82
C TYR A 91 2.12 3.99 -13.00
N CYS A 92 1.31 5.03 -12.74
CA CYS A 92 0.65 5.88 -13.71
C CYS A 92 0.25 7.25 -13.12
#